data_AF-A0A524GHY1-F1
#
_entry.id   AF-A0A524GHY1-F1
#
_cell.length_a   1.000
_cell.length_b   1.000
_cell.length_c   1.000
_cell.angle_alpha   90.00
_cell.angle_beta   90.00
_cell.angle_gamma   90.00
#
_symmetry.space_group_name_H-M   'P 1'
#
loop_
_entity.id
_entity.type
_entity.pdbx_description
1 polymer ?
#
loop_
_entity_poly.entity_id
_entity_poly.type
_entity_poly.pdbx_seq_one_letter_code
_entity_poly.pdbx_strand_id
1 'polypeptide(L)'
;MEIILAGFNIDNETIQEIQSSPNGPDNLTPETISAAYARISRNPLPVNELRKIARKEVEKSRKSNETIVFGMGHSSVAEHAVFNIDVLGVSRLIVEEIEKFRLSSFTEKSQRYIHLGNDFVVPGEIAGTDLETPFIETVGAQYRLYHDLYTVLKKYVFEKYSDMANDQANLSTLEGWAKEDARYIISLATEAQLGMTINARNLELMLRRSAAHPLKEV
;
A
#
# COMPACT_ATOMS: atom_id res chain seq x y z
N MET A 1 6.37 10.76 -4.35
CA MET A 1 5.46 10.00 -3.48
C MET A 1 4.12 10.70 -3.38
N GLU A 2 3.07 10.01 -3.80
CA GLU A 2 1.68 10.40 -3.61
C GLU A 2 1.00 9.33 -2.76
N ILE A 3 0.33 9.76 -1.69
CA ILE A 3 -0.38 8.90 -0.74
C ILE A 3 -1.86 9.27 -0.78
N ILE A 4 -2.70 8.33 -1.16
CA ILE A 4 -4.14 8.55 -1.32
C ILE A 4 -4.89 7.67 -0.32
N LEU A 5 -5.77 8.26 0.48
CA LEU A 5 -6.74 7.52 1.27
C LEU A 5 -7.86 7.04 0.32
N ALA A 6 -7.74 5.81 -0.18
CA ALA A 6 -8.66 5.21 -1.13
C ALA A 6 -9.98 4.75 -0.48
N GLY A 7 -9.96 4.47 0.82
CA GLY A 7 -11.15 4.04 1.55
C GLY A 7 -10.90 3.77 3.03
N PHE A 8 -11.98 3.60 3.77
CA PHE A 8 -11.97 3.17 5.16
C PHE A 8 -13.31 2.53 5.53
N ASN A 9 -13.32 1.71 6.58
CA ASN A 9 -14.55 1.08 7.05
C ASN A 9 -15.44 2.05 7.84
N ILE A 10 -16.75 1.89 7.72
CA ILE A 10 -17.75 2.57 8.55
C ILE A 10 -18.85 1.59 8.96
N ASP A 11 -19.65 1.95 9.95
CA ASP A 11 -20.80 1.16 10.37
C ASP A 11 -21.79 0.91 9.21
N ASN A 12 -22.30 -0.32 9.09
CA ASN A 12 -23.29 -0.67 8.07
C ASN A 12 -24.57 0.18 8.20
N GLU A 13 -24.98 0.50 9.42
CA GLU A 13 -26.10 1.40 9.68
C GLU A 13 -25.83 2.84 9.19
N THR A 14 -24.56 3.30 9.19
CA THR A 14 -24.20 4.59 8.57
C THR A 14 -24.39 4.54 7.06
N ILE A 15 -24.01 3.43 6.41
CA ILE A 15 -24.22 3.23 4.97
C ILE A 15 -25.71 3.28 4.63
N GLN A 16 -26.54 2.58 5.41
CA GLN A 16 -28.00 2.56 5.24
C GLN A 16 -28.64 3.95 5.43
N GLU A 17 -28.17 4.73 6.40
CA GLU A 17 -28.65 6.10 6.64
C GLU A 17 -28.30 7.04 5.46
N ILE A 18 -27.08 6.94 4.91
CA ILE A 18 -26.69 7.71 3.73
C ILE A 18 -27.52 7.32 2.50
N GLN A 19 -27.79 6.02 2.31
CA GLN A 19 -28.59 5.54 1.18
C GLN A 19 -30.06 5.97 1.25
N SER A 20 -30.59 6.22 2.45
CA SER A 20 -31.99 6.56 2.69
C SER A 20 -32.28 8.06 2.82
N SER A 21 -31.26 8.90 2.98
CA SER A 21 -31.40 10.35 3.12
C SER A 21 -30.29 11.10 2.37
N PRO A 22 -30.63 12.08 1.51
CA PRO A 22 -29.63 12.91 0.84
C PRO A 22 -28.80 13.79 1.79
N ASN A 23 -29.27 14.00 3.03
CA ASN A 23 -28.55 14.70 4.10
C ASN A 23 -28.03 13.69 5.13
N GLY A 24 -27.30 12.66 4.68
CA GLY A 24 -26.66 11.67 5.56
C GLY A 24 -25.71 12.33 6.56
N PRO A 25 -25.21 11.57 7.55
CA PRO A 25 -24.29 12.12 8.55
C PRO A 25 -22.99 12.65 7.91
N ASP A 26 -22.62 13.89 8.26
CA ASP A 26 -21.42 14.55 7.73
C ASP A 26 -20.10 14.04 8.35
N ASN A 27 -20.17 13.28 9.44
CA ASN A 27 -19.01 12.82 10.22
C ASN A 27 -18.74 11.33 9.99
N LEU A 28 -18.30 10.98 8.77
CA LEU A 28 -17.93 9.60 8.41
C LEU A 28 -16.53 9.27 8.90
N THR A 29 -16.41 8.26 9.76
CA THR A 29 -15.14 7.90 10.37
C THR A 29 -15.13 6.45 10.84
N PRO A 30 -14.01 5.72 10.72
CA PRO A 30 -13.88 4.37 11.24
C PRO A 30 -13.75 4.33 12.78
N GLU A 31 -13.50 5.48 13.41
CA GLU A 31 -13.18 5.57 14.83
C GLU A 31 -14.38 5.29 15.76
N THR A 32 -15.61 5.35 15.24
CA THR A 32 -16.84 5.02 15.96
C THR A 32 -16.88 3.55 16.38
N ILE A 33 -16.44 2.66 15.50
CA ILE A 33 -16.38 1.21 15.77
C ILE A 33 -15.37 0.95 16.89
N SER A 34 -14.18 1.54 16.77
CA SER A 34 -13.12 1.45 17.77
C SER A 34 -13.62 1.95 19.14
N ALA A 35 -14.25 3.13 19.19
CA ALA A 35 -14.75 3.74 20.42
C ALA A 35 -15.87 2.93 21.08
N ALA A 36 -16.77 2.34 20.29
CA ALA A 36 -17.82 1.46 20.79
C ALA A 36 -17.23 0.19 21.41
N TYR A 37 -16.27 -0.44 20.74
CA TYR A 37 -15.69 -1.71 21.18
C TYR A 37 -14.80 -1.55 22.41
N ALA A 38 -14.15 -0.38 22.55
CA ALA A 38 -13.40 0.01 23.73
C ALA A 38 -14.24 -0.05 25.03
N ARG A 39 -15.56 0.07 24.93
CA ARG A 39 -16.51 0.15 26.06
C ARG A 39 -17.16 -1.18 26.42
N ILE A 40 -16.98 -2.25 25.62
CA ILE A 40 -17.69 -3.54 25.79
C ILE A 40 -17.53 -4.09 27.21
N SER A 41 -16.32 -4.06 27.77
CA SER A 41 -16.06 -4.63 29.10
C SER A 41 -16.44 -3.72 30.26
N ARG A 42 -16.85 -2.47 30.01
CA ARG A 42 -17.06 -1.43 31.04
C ARG A 42 -18.46 -0.81 30.99
N ASN A 43 -19.28 -1.19 30.03
CA ASN A 43 -20.63 -0.67 29.86
C ASN A 43 -21.63 -1.82 29.73
N PRO A 44 -22.74 -1.82 30.49
CA PRO A 44 -23.72 -2.90 30.45
C PRO A 44 -24.57 -2.94 29.18
N LEU A 45 -24.53 -1.87 28.36
CA LEU A 45 -25.28 -1.84 27.10
C LEU A 45 -24.71 -2.85 26.10
N PRO A 46 -25.56 -3.47 25.28
CA PRO A 46 -25.09 -4.37 24.23
C PRO A 46 -24.32 -3.58 23.15
N VAL A 47 -23.37 -4.25 22.49
CA VAL A 47 -22.40 -3.62 21.59
C VAL A 47 -23.04 -2.83 20.43
N ASN A 48 -24.18 -3.28 19.91
CA ASN A 48 -24.94 -2.58 18.87
C ASN A 48 -25.47 -1.23 19.36
N GLU A 49 -25.87 -1.10 20.63
CA GLU A 49 -26.29 0.18 21.21
C GLU A 49 -25.09 1.10 21.48
N LEU A 50 -23.94 0.53 21.88
CA LEU A 50 -22.69 1.29 21.99
C LEU A 50 -22.26 1.89 20.65
N ARG A 51 -22.39 1.13 19.55
CA ARG A 51 -22.13 1.64 18.18
C ARG A 51 -23.07 2.79 17.84
N LYS A 52 -24.38 2.67 18.11
CA LYS A 52 -25.35 3.78 17.90
C LYS A 52 -24.97 5.06 18.66
N ILE A 53 -24.50 4.93 19.90
CA ILE A 53 -24.04 6.08 20.69
C ILE A 53 -22.76 6.67 20.09
N ALA A 54 -21.78 5.84 19.76
CA ALA A 54 -20.50 6.29 19.22
C ALA A 54 -20.66 7.06 17.90
N ARG A 55 -21.57 6.61 17.03
CA ARG A 55 -21.93 7.26 15.75
C ARG A 55 -22.54 8.66 15.93
N LYS A 56 -23.26 8.91 17.02
CA LYS A 56 -23.87 10.22 17.33
C LYS A 56 -22.91 11.20 18.01
N GLU A 57 -21.91 10.69 18.73
CA GLU A 57 -21.00 11.48 19.56
C GLU A 57 -19.54 11.36 19.07
N VAL A 58 -19.26 11.64 17.79
CA VAL A 58 -17.94 11.43 17.15
C VAL A 58 -16.80 12.10 17.92
N GLU A 59 -16.95 13.36 18.33
CA GLU A 59 -15.90 14.07 19.09
C GLU A 59 -15.60 13.43 20.45
N LYS A 60 -16.63 12.92 21.12
CA LYS A 60 -16.44 12.19 22.38
C LYS A 60 -15.81 10.82 22.13
N SER A 61 -16.17 10.16 21.03
CA SER A 61 -15.56 8.91 20.57
C SER A 61 -14.06 9.12 20.29
N ARG A 62 -13.69 10.21 19.61
CA ARG A 62 -12.29 10.60 19.35
C ARG A 62 -11.50 10.75 20.66
N LYS A 63 -12.02 11.53 21.61
CA LYS A 63 -11.39 11.72 22.93
C LYS A 63 -11.29 10.41 23.74
N SER A 64 -12.31 9.56 23.64
CA SER A 64 -12.31 8.24 24.27
C SER A 64 -11.23 7.34 23.67
N ASN A 65 -11.10 7.32 22.35
CA ASN A 65 -10.06 6.56 21.65
C ASN A 65 -8.67 7.02 22.08
N GLU A 66 -8.43 8.33 22.16
CA GLU A 66 -7.14 8.87 22.62
C GLU A 66 -6.79 8.38 24.04
N THR A 67 -7.75 8.46 24.95
CA THR A 67 -7.56 8.01 26.34
C THR A 67 -7.31 6.50 26.43
N ILE A 68 -8.04 5.70 25.66
CA ILE A 68 -7.98 4.24 25.77
C ILE A 68 -6.78 3.66 25.01
N VAL A 69 -6.55 4.11 23.79
CA VAL A 69 -5.47 3.62 22.92
C VAL A 69 -4.12 4.09 23.43
N PHE A 70 -3.95 5.40 23.65
CA PHE A 70 -2.66 5.97 24.06
C PHE A 70 -2.52 6.10 25.57
N GLY A 71 -3.56 6.55 26.27
CA GLY A 71 -3.50 6.76 27.73
C GLY A 71 -3.45 5.46 28.54
N MET A 72 -4.25 4.46 28.18
CA MET A 72 -4.30 3.16 28.87
C MET A 72 -3.49 2.05 28.17
N GLY A 73 -2.96 2.32 26.98
CA GLY A 73 -2.15 1.34 26.21
C GLY A 73 -2.96 0.20 25.59
N HIS A 74 -4.29 0.32 25.48
CA HIS A 74 -5.14 -0.71 24.88
C HIS A 74 -5.13 -0.60 23.34
N SER A 75 -3.96 -0.74 22.73
CA SER A 75 -3.74 -0.49 21.30
C SER A 75 -4.51 -1.43 20.37
N SER A 76 -4.90 -2.62 20.83
CA SER A 76 -5.69 -3.57 20.02
C SER A 76 -7.05 -3.03 19.61
N VAL A 77 -7.62 -2.08 20.37
CA VAL A 77 -8.89 -1.44 20.03
C VAL A 77 -8.79 -0.67 18.70
N ALA A 78 -7.62 -0.12 18.38
CA ALA A 78 -7.39 0.61 17.13
C ALA A 78 -7.39 -0.30 15.90
N GLU A 79 -7.31 -1.63 16.06
CA GLU A 79 -7.35 -2.56 14.92
C GLU A 79 -8.71 -2.58 14.21
N HIS A 80 -9.76 -2.06 14.85
CA HIS A 80 -11.11 -2.00 14.26
C HIS A 80 -11.31 -0.84 13.29
N ALA A 81 -10.38 0.12 13.23
CA ALA A 81 -10.32 1.10 12.16
C ALA A 81 -9.37 0.61 11.06
N VAL A 82 -9.90 0.43 9.84
CA VAL A 82 -9.23 -0.16 8.69
C VAL A 82 -9.28 0.80 7.52
N PHE A 83 -8.16 0.94 6.83
CA PHE A 83 -7.93 1.89 5.75
C PHE A 83 -7.43 1.16 4.50
N ASN A 84 -7.84 1.67 3.34
CA ASN A 84 -7.25 1.39 2.05
C ASN A 84 -6.42 2.61 1.65
N ILE A 85 -5.15 2.39 1.34
CA ILE A 85 -4.19 3.46 1.00
C ILE A 85 -3.50 3.09 -0.30
N ASP A 86 -3.52 4.01 -1.26
CA ASP A 86 -2.74 3.88 -2.49
C ASP A 86 -1.44 4.67 -2.34
N VAL A 87 -0.33 4.05 -2.74
CA VAL A 87 1.02 4.61 -2.70
C VAL A 87 1.55 4.62 -4.13
N LEU A 88 1.76 5.82 -4.68
CA LEU A 88 2.14 6.03 -6.09
C LEU A 88 3.44 6.85 -6.21
N GLY A 89 4.14 6.68 -7.34
CA GLY A 89 5.33 7.47 -7.66
C GLY A 89 6.42 7.32 -6.61
N VAL A 90 6.71 6.06 -6.24
CA VAL A 90 7.70 5.67 -5.24
C VAL A 90 8.66 4.65 -5.84
N SER A 91 9.86 4.52 -5.29
CA SER A 91 10.79 3.49 -5.72
C SER A 91 10.35 2.10 -5.24
N ARG A 92 10.85 1.04 -5.87
CA ARG A 92 10.70 -0.32 -5.31
C ARG A 92 11.30 -0.45 -3.92
N LEU A 93 12.35 0.32 -3.61
CA LEU A 93 13.01 0.24 -2.31
C LEU A 93 12.02 0.47 -1.16
N ILE A 94 11.23 1.54 -1.22
CA ILE A 94 10.24 1.81 -0.17
C ILE A 94 9.07 0.83 -0.21
N VAL A 95 8.67 0.33 -1.39
CA VAL A 95 7.67 -0.75 -1.48
C VAL A 95 8.12 -1.97 -0.65
N GLU A 96 9.37 -2.41 -0.82
CA GLU A 96 9.96 -3.51 -0.05
C GLU A 96 10.03 -3.21 1.46
N GLU A 97 10.22 -1.94 1.86
CA GLU A 97 10.14 -1.52 3.27
C GLU A 97 8.70 -1.58 3.83
N ILE A 98 7.72 -1.11 3.06
CA ILE A 98 6.29 -1.14 3.42
C ILE A 98 5.78 -2.59 3.52
N GLU A 99 6.25 -3.49 2.65
CA GLU A 99 5.78 -4.87 2.63
C GLU A 99 6.35 -5.74 3.77
N LYS A 100 7.32 -5.23 4.55
CA LYS A 100 7.77 -5.87 5.81
C LYS A 100 6.68 -5.92 6.88
N PHE A 101 5.63 -5.10 6.76
CA PHE A 101 4.53 -5.02 7.72
C PHE A 101 3.48 -6.10 7.49
N ARG A 102 3.77 -7.30 8.01
CA ARG A 102 3.00 -8.55 7.84
C ARG A 102 1.52 -8.53 8.23
N LEU A 103 1.07 -7.56 9.02
CA LEU A 103 -0.34 -7.42 9.44
C LEU A 103 -1.08 -6.38 8.58
N SER A 104 -0.82 -6.45 7.28
CA SER A 104 -1.42 -5.62 6.23
C SER A 104 -1.64 -6.50 4.98
N SER A 105 -2.36 -5.99 4.00
CA SER A 105 -2.54 -6.65 2.70
C SER A 105 -2.09 -5.73 1.59
N PHE A 106 -1.39 -6.26 0.59
CA PHE A 106 -0.75 -5.47 -0.46
C PHE A 106 -1.13 -6.00 -1.84
N THR A 107 -1.28 -5.09 -2.80
CA THR A 107 -1.30 -5.39 -4.23
C THR A 107 -0.33 -4.43 -4.92
N GLU A 108 0.86 -4.94 -5.25
CA GLU A 108 1.89 -4.20 -5.99
C GLU A 108 1.70 -4.37 -7.51
N LYS A 109 2.03 -3.33 -8.29
CA LYS A 109 2.16 -3.43 -9.74
C LYS A 109 3.31 -4.38 -10.12
N SER A 110 2.97 -5.61 -10.49
CA SER A 110 3.94 -6.64 -10.87
C SER A 110 4.78 -6.28 -12.10
N GLN A 111 6.10 -6.33 -11.91
CA GLN A 111 7.10 -6.15 -12.97
C GLN A 111 7.19 -7.31 -13.96
N ARG A 112 6.61 -8.47 -13.63
CA ARG A 112 6.65 -9.66 -14.50
C ARG A 112 5.70 -9.52 -15.69
N TYR A 113 4.63 -8.75 -15.54
CA TYR A 113 3.60 -8.61 -16.56
C TYR A 113 3.79 -7.37 -17.45
N ILE A 114 4.41 -6.32 -16.92
CA ILE A 114 4.62 -5.07 -17.65
C ILE A 114 5.96 -5.05 -18.38
N HIS A 115 6.02 -4.37 -19.52
CA HIS A 115 7.31 -3.97 -20.09
C HIS A 115 7.75 -2.71 -19.36
N LEU A 116 8.86 -2.78 -18.61
CA LEU A 116 9.36 -1.63 -17.86
C LEU A 116 9.85 -0.55 -18.82
N GLY A 117 9.33 0.67 -18.66
CA GLY A 117 9.86 1.88 -19.26
C GLY A 117 10.94 2.51 -18.37
N ASN A 118 11.46 3.68 -18.75
CA ASN A 118 12.52 4.38 -18.02
C ASN A 118 12.00 5.15 -16.78
N ASP A 119 10.97 4.64 -16.10
CA ASP A 119 10.37 5.29 -14.94
C ASP A 119 11.13 4.86 -13.67
N PHE A 120 11.84 5.80 -13.06
CA PHE A 120 12.59 5.60 -11.82
C PHE A 120 12.59 6.87 -10.95
N VAL A 121 12.78 6.67 -9.65
CA VAL A 121 12.85 7.73 -8.65
C VAL A 121 14.32 8.07 -8.38
N VAL A 122 14.66 9.37 -8.45
CA VAL A 122 15.94 9.89 -7.96
C VAL A 122 15.80 10.17 -6.47
N PRO A 123 16.60 9.54 -5.59
CA PRO A 123 16.54 9.78 -4.15
C PRO A 123 16.79 11.25 -3.79
N GLY A 124 16.08 11.78 -2.80
CA GLY A 124 16.21 13.18 -2.36
C GLY A 124 17.56 13.52 -1.70
N GLU A 125 18.38 12.52 -1.41
CA GLU A 125 19.78 12.64 -0.98
C GLU A 125 20.74 12.81 -2.17
N ILE A 126 20.33 12.36 -3.35
CA ILE A 126 21.13 12.39 -4.59
C ILE A 126 20.73 13.61 -5.43
N ALA A 127 19.44 13.95 -5.48
CA ALA A 127 18.93 15.07 -6.25
C ALA A 127 19.63 16.39 -5.85
N GLY A 128 20.11 17.14 -6.84
CA GLY A 128 20.85 18.39 -6.72
C GLY A 128 22.33 18.24 -6.34
N THR A 129 22.86 17.02 -6.26
CA THR A 129 24.26 16.75 -5.93
C THR A 129 25.07 16.34 -7.18
N ASP A 130 26.39 16.31 -7.06
CA ASP A 130 27.29 15.83 -8.12
C ASP A 130 27.10 14.33 -8.47
N LEU A 131 26.31 13.60 -7.66
CA LEU A 131 25.97 12.19 -7.88
C LEU A 131 24.71 11.99 -8.72
N GLU A 132 23.90 13.03 -8.95
CA GLU A 132 22.64 12.91 -9.69
C GLU A 132 22.85 12.43 -11.12
N THR A 133 23.76 13.05 -11.86
CA THR A 133 24.04 12.65 -13.25
C THR A 133 24.59 11.22 -13.33
N PRO A 134 25.64 10.83 -12.57
CA PRO A 134 26.10 9.44 -12.52
C PRO A 134 25.00 8.42 -12.18
N PHE A 135 24.10 8.78 -11.25
CA PHE A 135 22.98 7.93 -10.87
C PHE A 135 22.01 7.71 -12.04
N ILE A 136 21.55 8.79 -12.67
CA ILE A 136 20.63 8.77 -13.81
C ILE A 136 21.24 7.97 -14.97
N GLU A 137 22.51 8.20 -15.29
CA GLU A 137 23.22 7.49 -16.36
C GLU A 137 23.34 5.99 -16.09
N THR A 138 23.65 5.63 -14.84
CA THR A 138 23.77 4.23 -14.41
C THR A 138 22.42 3.51 -14.50
N VAL A 139 21.37 4.11 -13.94
CA VAL A 139 20.02 3.54 -14.02
C VAL A 139 19.55 3.43 -15.47
N GLY A 140 19.79 4.47 -16.28
CA GLY A 140 19.51 4.43 -17.71
C GLY A 140 20.27 3.33 -18.47
N ALA A 141 21.51 3.04 -18.08
CA ALA A 141 22.27 1.91 -18.64
C ALA A 141 21.67 0.55 -18.25
N GLN A 142 21.19 0.40 -17.01
CA GLN A 142 20.48 -0.80 -16.56
C GLN A 142 19.20 -1.03 -17.36
N TYR A 143 18.42 0.02 -17.65
CA TYR A 143 17.21 -0.09 -18.48
C TYR A 143 17.53 -0.51 -19.93
N ARG A 144 18.55 0.08 -20.55
CA ARG A 144 18.99 -0.34 -21.89
C ARG A 144 19.37 -1.82 -21.90
N LEU A 145 20.17 -2.25 -20.92
CA LEU A 145 20.55 -3.66 -20.80
C LEU A 145 19.35 -4.57 -20.51
N TYR A 146 18.36 -4.13 -19.73
CA TYR A 146 17.11 -4.87 -19.54
C TYR A 146 16.40 -5.14 -20.86
N HIS A 147 16.29 -4.15 -21.76
CA HIS A 147 15.66 -4.34 -23.06
C HIS A 147 16.46 -5.29 -23.95
N ASP A 148 17.79 -5.17 -23.98
CA ASP A 148 18.67 -6.07 -24.74
C ASP A 148 18.54 -7.53 -24.24
N LEU A 149 18.59 -7.72 -22.92
CA LEU A 149 18.40 -9.02 -22.28
C LEU A 149 17.02 -9.59 -22.58
N TYR A 150 15.96 -8.78 -22.47
CA TYR A 150 14.59 -9.21 -22.77
C TYR A 150 14.46 -9.70 -24.21
N THR A 151 15.04 -9.02 -25.20
CA THR A 151 15.00 -9.46 -26.60
C THR A 151 15.65 -10.82 -26.79
N VAL A 152 16.82 -11.05 -26.19
CA VAL A 152 17.54 -12.33 -26.27
C VAL A 152 16.78 -13.43 -25.52
N LEU A 153 16.32 -13.15 -24.30
CA LEU A 153 15.59 -14.09 -23.44
C LEU A 153 14.25 -14.47 -24.05
N LYS A 154 13.52 -13.52 -24.65
CA LYS A 154 12.25 -13.82 -25.34
C LYS A 154 12.46 -14.85 -26.43
N LYS A 155 13.46 -14.65 -27.30
CA LYS A 155 13.80 -15.62 -28.34
C LYS A 155 14.14 -16.99 -27.75
N TYR A 156 15.03 -17.02 -26.76
CA TYR A 156 15.44 -18.26 -26.10
C TYR A 156 14.26 -19.01 -25.45
N VAL A 157 13.40 -18.32 -24.71
CA VAL A 157 12.23 -18.91 -24.04
C VAL A 157 11.25 -19.47 -25.07
N PHE A 158 10.95 -18.72 -26.13
CA PHE A 158 10.02 -19.19 -27.17
C PHE A 158 10.56 -20.40 -27.94
N GLU A 159 11.87 -20.43 -28.23
CA GLU A 159 12.51 -21.59 -28.87
C GLU A 159 12.55 -22.81 -27.95
N LYS A 160 12.89 -22.61 -26.67
CA LYS A 160 12.96 -23.68 -25.66
C LYS A 160 11.60 -24.30 -25.36
N TYR A 161 10.55 -23.50 -25.37
CA TYR A 161 9.18 -23.92 -25.07
C TYR A 161 8.28 -23.82 -26.31
N SER A 162 8.79 -24.27 -27.46
CA SER A 162 8.10 -24.18 -28.76
C SER A 162 6.70 -24.81 -28.76
N ASP A 163 6.53 -25.92 -28.03
CA ASP A 163 5.24 -26.61 -27.93
C ASP A 163 4.19 -25.74 -27.24
N MET A 164 4.59 -25.03 -26.18
CA MET A 164 3.72 -24.06 -25.51
C MET A 164 3.49 -22.83 -26.39
N ALA A 165 4.50 -22.37 -27.12
CA ALA A 165 4.43 -21.18 -27.97
C ALA A 165 3.46 -21.33 -29.16
N ASN A 166 3.13 -22.56 -29.54
CA ASN A 166 2.11 -22.82 -30.57
C ASN A 166 0.68 -22.55 -30.09
N ASP A 167 0.45 -22.44 -28.78
CA ASP A 167 -0.84 -22.10 -28.20
C ASP A 167 -0.86 -20.62 -27.80
N GLN A 168 -1.78 -19.87 -28.41
CA GLN A 168 -1.99 -18.45 -28.16
C GLN A 168 -2.22 -18.14 -26.66
N ALA A 169 -2.81 -19.07 -25.91
CA ALA A 169 -3.07 -18.91 -24.48
C ALA A 169 -1.78 -18.81 -23.64
N ASN A 170 -0.67 -19.36 -24.12
CA ASN A 170 0.60 -19.42 -23.40
C ASN A 170 1.54 -18.25 -23.69
N LEU A 171 1.29 -17.46 -24.74
CA LEU A 171 2.22 -16.42 -25.18
C LEU A 171 2.52 -15.39 -24.09
N SER A 172 1.49 -14.95 -23.36
CA SER A 172 1.65 -14.00 -22.24
C SER A 172 2.54 -14.56 -21.14
N THR A 173 2.40 -15.86 -20.84
CA THR A 173 3.21 -16.56 -19.85
C THR A 173 4.68 -16.62 -20.27
N LEU A 174 4.96 -17.00 -21.52
CA LEU A 174 6.32 -17.08 -22.06
C LEU A 174 6.98 -15.69 -22.12
N GLU A 175 6.25 -14.66 -22.50
CA GLU A 175 6.74 -13.27 -22.41
C GLU A 175 7.01 -12.85 -20.97
N GLY A 176 6.17 -13.27 -20.03
CA GLY A 176 6.34 -13.03 -18.60
C GLY A 176 7.62 -13.64 -18.05
N TRP A 177 7.98 -14.86 -18.46
CA TRP A 177 9.24 -15.50 -18.06
C TRP A 177 10.46 -14.74 -18.57
N ALA A 178 10.45 -14.30 -19.84
CA ALA A 178 11.53 -13.49 -20.38
C ALA A 178 11.67 -12.14 -19.65
N LYS A 179 10.56 -11.48 -19.31
CA LYS A 179 10.57 -10.24 -18.50
C LYS A 179 11.10 -10.50 -17.09
N GLU A 180 10.67 -11.59 -16.47
CA GLU A 180 11.08 -11.98 -15.11
C GLU A 180 12.58 -12.23 -15.01
N ASP A 181 13.19 -12.87 -15.99
CA ASP A 181 14.63 -13.12 -16.01
C ASP A 181 15.42 -11.84 -16.38
N ALA A 182 14.91 -11.04 -17.32
CA ALA A 182 15.57 -9.79 -17.73
C ALA A 182 15.64 -8.77 -16.57
N ARG A 183 14.62 -8.74 -15.70
CA ARG A 183 14.49 -7.70 -14.66
C ARG A 183 15.58 -7.76 -13.59
N TYR A 184 16.39 -8.81 -13.50
CA TYR A 184 17.45 -8.91 -12.48
C TYR A 184 18.50 -7.79 -12.56
N ILE A 185 18.58 -7.08 -13.71
CA ILE A 185 19.48 -5.95 -13.88
C ILE A 185 18.94 -4.62 -13.35
N ILE A 186 17.62 -4.49 -13.14
CA ILE A 186 16.99 -3.20 -12.81
C ILE A 186 17.27 -2.78 -11.37
N SER A 187 17.28 -1.47 -11.16
CA SER A 187 17.53 -0.86 -9.86
C SER A 187 16.31 -0.94 -8.93
N LEU A 188 16.55 -0.86 -7.62
CA LEU A 188 15.48 -0.58 -6.65
C LEU A 188 14.90 0.83 -6.81
N ALA A 189 15.56 1.70 -7.57
CA ALA A 189 15.06 3.00 -7.95
C ALA A 189 13.89 2.94 -8.94
N THR A 190 13.66 1.81 -9.62
CA THR A 190 12.53 1.66 -10.56
C THR A 190 11.23 2.09 -9.89
N GLU A 191 10.44 2.90 -10.59
CA GLU A 191 9.17 3.39 -10.06
C GLU A 191 8.19 2.22 -9.89
N ALA A 192 7.51 2.23 -8.75
CA ALA A 192 6.53 1.25 -8.33
C ALA A 192 5.30 1.96 -7.76
N GLN A 193 4.27 1.15 -7.57
CA GLN A 193 3.04 1.57 -6.90
C GLN A 193 2.39 0.35 -6.25
N LEU A 194 1.67 0.58 -5.16
CA LEU A 194 0.88 -0.45 -4.48
C LEU A 194 -0.42 0.13 -3.94
N GLY A 195 -1.45 -0.71 -3.90
CA GLY A 195 -2.60 -0.51 -3.02
C GLY A 195 -2.41 -1.36 -1.77
N MET A 196 -2.67 -0.79 -0.59
CA MET A 196 -2.61 -1.52 0.68
C MET A 196 -3.89 -1.42 1.50
N THR A 197 -4.16 -2.46 2.29
CA THR A 197 -5.18 -2.47 3.34
C THR A 197 -4.50 -2.65 4.69
N ILE A 198 -4.76 -1.76 5.63
CA ILE A 198 -4.08 -1.72 6.93
C ILE A 198 -5.00 -1.21 8.03
N ASN A 199 -4.86 -1.72 9.25
CA ASN A 199 -5.58 -1.19 10.42
C ASN A 199 -4.80 -0.06 11.12
N ALA A 200 -5.46 0.78 11.91
CA ALA A 200 -4.84 1.93 12.55
C ALA A 200 -3.66 1.57 13.48
N ARG A 201 -3.71 0.41 14.16
CA ARG A 201 -2.60 -0.03 15.02
C ARG A 201 -1.34 -0.33 14.20
N ASN A 202 -1.49 -1.05 13.09
CA ASN A 202 -0.35 -1.35 12.22
C ASN A 202 0.11 -0.13 11.43
N LEU A 203 -0.81 0.77 11.06
CA LEU A 203 -0.47 2.03 10.41
C LEU A 203 0.37 2.93 11.33
N GLU A 204 0.01 3.04 12.62
CA GLU A 204 0.81 3.78 13.61
C GLU A 204 2.22 3.18 13.74
N LEU A 205 2.33 1.85 13.81
CA LEU A 205 3.61 1.17 13.87
C LEU A 205 4.45 1.43 12.60
N MET A 206 3.82 1.37 11.42
CA MET A 206 4.45 1.64 10.15
C MET A 206 5.00 3.06 10.10
N LEU A 207 4.17 4.06 10.38
CA LEU A 207 4.57 5.46 10.40
C LEU A 207 5.73 5.73 11.38
N ARG A 208 5.70 5.12 12.58
CA ARG A 208 6.79 5.28 13.56
C ARG A 208 8.10 4.67 13.10
N ARG A 209 8.06 3.55 12.40
CA ARG A 209 9.24 2.88 11.85
C ARG A 209 9.80 3.65 10.66
N SER A 210 8.94 4.09 9.75
CA SER A 210 9.28 4.97 8.63
C SER A 210 9.92 6.27 9.11
N ALA A 211 9.31 6.97 10.08
CA ALA A 211 9.84 8.21 10.62
C ALA A 211 11.22 8.08 11.31
N ALA A 212 11.63 6.86 11.67
CA ALA A 212 12.94 6.57 12.25
C ALA A 212 13.94 6.01 11.22
N HIS A 213 13.54 5.89 9.96
CA HIS A 213 14.35 5.31 8.90
C HIS A 213 15.44 6.30 8.43
N PRO A 214 16.68 5.84 8.10
CA PRO A 214 17.76 6.74 7.70
C PRO A 214 17.63 7.30 6.27
N LEU A 215 16.85 6.63 5.41
CA LEU A 215 16.62 7.08 4.03
C LEU A 215 15.44 8.04 3.99
N LYS A 216 15.59 9.18 3.32
CA LYS A 216 14.58 10.24 3.21
C LYS A 216 13.33 9.82 2.45
N GLU A 217 13.44 8.84 1.56
CA GLU A 217 12.28 8.36 0.79
C GLU A 217 11.29 7.61 1.68
N VAL A 218 11.76 6.88 2.70
CA VAL A 218 10.97 6.01 3.58
C VAL A 218 10.35 6.81 4.72
#